data_AF-A0ABD2MK05-F1
#
_entry.id   AF-A0ABD2MK05-F1
#
_cell.length_a   1.000
_cell.length_b   1.000
_cell.length_c   1.000
_cell.angle_alpha   90.00
_cell.angle_beta   90.00
_cell.angle_gamma   90.00
#
_symmetry.space_group_name_H-M   'P 1'
#
loop_
_entity.id
_entity.type
_entity.pdbx_description
1 polymer ?
#
loop_
_entity_poly.entity_id
_entity_poly.type
_entity_poly.pdbx_seq_one_letter_code
_entity_poly.pdbx_strand_id
1 'polypeptide(L)'
;MFKRKEKGRVELQQIHSIEAALVASNSEEIGLQGELFAFQIGYQADNDYTLYLLAFKDEDRIDWILALRQACVKNKNLRNRYHFGIWNGKKWNCCRNNGRDSLGCENSTTWRNNQDSNESKDKDKDSDKENNSIKTVCLRDLSY
;
A
#
# COMPACT_ATOMS: atom_id res chain seq x y z
N MET A 1 -19.03 15.61 -20.03
CA MET A 1 -18.02 15.30 -18.99
C MET A 1 -18.27 13.88 -18.50
N PHE A 2 -17.47 12.90 -18.90
CA PHE A 2 -17.66 11.51 -18.47
C PHE A 2 -17.12 11.33 -17.04
N LYS A 3 -18.01 11.17 -16.05
CA LYS A 3 -17.61 10.69 -14.71
C LYS A 3 -17.18 9.24 -14.86
N ARG A 4 -15.91 8.94 -14.57
CA ARG A 4 -15.45 7.55 -14.47
C ARG A 4 -16.22 6.85 -13.36
N LYS A 5 -16.68 5.62 -13.61
CA LYS A 5 -17.33 4.76 -12.62
C LYS A 5 -16.30 4.30 -11.59
N GLU A 6 -16.66 4.34 -10.32
CA GLU A 6 -15.84 3.77 -9.22
C GLU A 6 -15.59 2.28 -9.48
N LYS A 7 -14.33 1.84 -9.38
CA LYS A 7 -13.93 0.45 -9.62
C LYS A 7 -13.93 -0.41 -8.34
N GLY A 8 -13.84 0.22 -7.17
CA GLY A 8 -13.81 -0.47 -5.89
C GLY A 8 -13.41 0.45 -4.74
N ARG A 9 -13.58 -0.04 -3.52
CA ARG A 9 -13.30 0.66 -2.26
C ARG A 9 -12.76 -0.33 -1.22
N VAL A 10 -11.87 0.14 -0.37
CA VAL A 10 -11.34 -0.61 0.77
C VAL A 10 -11.66 0.17 2.04
N GLU A 11 -12.32 -0.48 2.99
CA GLU A 11 -12.61 0.11 4.29
C GLU A 11 -11.34 0.21 5.13
N LEU A 12 -11.05 1.39 5.67
CA LEU A 12 -9.80 1.63 6.41
C LEU A 12 -9.65 0.69 7.60
N GLN A 13 -10.74 0.35 8.31
CA GLN A 13 -10.68 -0.54 9.48
C GLN A 13 -10.27 -1.98 9.14
N GLN A 14 -10.35 -2.36 7.86
CA GLN A 14 -9.96 -3.70 7.40
C GLN A 14 -8.48 -3.80 7.01
N ILE A 15 -7.80 -2.67 6.86
CA ILE A 15 -6.38 -2.63 6.49
C ILE A 15 -5.54 -3.15 7.67
N HIS A 16 -4.62 -4.07 7.36
CA HIS A 16 -3.72 -4.67 8.34
C HIS A 16 -2.23 -4.44 8.05
N SER A 17 -1.86 -4.13 6.80
CA SER A 17 -0.46 -3.89 6.41
C SER A 17 -0.38 -2.83 5.31
N ILE A 18 0.61 -1.94 5.40
CA ILE A 18 0.91 -0.90 4.40
C ILE A 18 2.43 -0.76 4.32
N GLU A 19 3.04 -1.22 3.22
CA GLU A 19 4.50 -1.26 3.08
C GLU A 19 4.94 -1.07 1.63
N ALA A 20 6.22 -0.77 1.42
CA ALA A 20 6.82 -0.82 0.09
C ALA A 20 6.70 -2.25 -0.48
N ALA A 21 6.64 -2.35 -1.81
CA ALA A 21 6.56 -3.63 -2.50
C ALA A 21 7.67 -3.74 -3.55
N LEU A 22 8.25 -4.93 -3.65
CA LEU A 22 9.12 -5.32 -4.75
C LEU A 22 8.26 -5.93 -5.85
N VAL A 23 7.81 -5.06 -6.73
CA VAL A 23 7.12 -5.46 -7.95
C VAL A 23 8.11 -5.31 -9.10
N ALA A 24 8.49 -6.43 -9.71
CA ALA A 24 9.18 -6.39 -11.00
C ALA A 24 8.16 -5.99 -12.06
N SER A 25 7.85 -4.70 -12.15
CA SER A 25 7.04 -4.14 -13.22
C SER A 25 7.97 -3.43 -14.17
N ASN A 26 8.10 -3.98 -15.38
CA ASN A 26 8.62 -3.22 -16.49
C ASN A 26 7.58 -2.16 -16.81
N SER A 27 7.95 -0.89 -16.76
CA SER A 27 7.04 0.23 -17.03
C SER A 27 6.40 0.12 -18.42
N GLU A 28 7.10 -0.52 -19.36
CA GLU A 28 6.63 -0.91 -20.69
C GLU A 28 5.39 -1.84 -20.67
N GLU A 29 5.32 -2.81 -19.77
CA GLU A 29 4.16 -3.74 -19.67
C GLU A 29 2.89 -3.03 -19.19
N ILE A 30 3.05 -1.93 -18.45
CA ILE A 30 1.94 -1.14 -17.89
C ILE A 30 1.62 0.07 -18.80
N GLY A 31 2.35 0.22 -19.92
CA GLY A 31 2.19 1.32 -20.85
C GLY A 31 2.54 2.68 -20.24
N LEU A 32 3.41 2.70 -19.23
CA LEU A 32 3.87 3.90 -18.54
C LEU A 32 5.36 4.12 -18.85
N GLN A 33 5.75 5.38 -19.00
CA GLN A 33 7.16 5.74 -19.14
C GLN A 33 7.75 6.11 -17.78
N GLY A 34 9.01 5.72 -17.55
CA GLY A 34 9.74 6.03 -16.34
C GLY A 34 9.76 4.91 -15.30
N GLU A 35 10.53 5.13 -14.24
CA GLU A 35 10.57 4.25 -13.07
C GLU A 35 9.27 4.39 -12.26
N LEU A 36 8.79 3.28 -11.71
CA LEU A 36 7.58 3.24 -10.90
C LEU A 36 7.91 2.74 -9.50
N PHE A 37 7.31 3.38 -8.50
CA PHE A 37 7.56 3.10 -7.10
C PHE A 37 6.36 2.35 -6.52
N ALA A 38 6.53 1.05 -6.33
CA ALA A 38 5.45 0.20 -5.86
C ALA A 38 5.33 0.18 -4.33
N PHE A 39 4.08 0.13 -3.86
CA PHE A 39 3.72 -0.17 -2.47
C PHE A 39 2.48 -1.06 -2.42
N GLN A 40 2.20 -1.64 -1.27
CA GLN A 40 1.10 -2.57 -1.08
C GLN A 40 0.26 -2.24 0.13
N ILE A 41 -1.01 -2.62 0.05
CA ILE A 41 -2.00 -2.54 1.13
C ILE A 41 -2.61 -3.93 1.33
N GLY A 42 -2.35 -4.55 2.47
CA GLY A 42 -3.05 -5.77 2.89
C GLY A 42 -4.31 -5.42 3.67
N TYR A 43 -5.42 -6.05 3.33
CA TYR A 43 -6.71 -5.85 4.00
C TYR A 43 -7.52 -7.15 4.08
N GLN A 44 -8.32 -7.26 5.13
CA GLN A 44 -9.21 -8.39 5.35
C GLN A 44 -10.64 -8.03 4.92
N ALA A 45 -11.14 -8.66 3.87
CA ALA A 45 -12.57 -8.63 3.56
C ALA A 45 -13.12 -10.04 3.77
N ASP A 46 -13.83 -10.59 2.78
CA ASP A 46 -14.24 -12.01 2.79
C ASP A 46 -13.03 -12.96 2.84
N ASN A 47 -11.92 -12.54 2.22
CA ASN A 47 -10.62 -13.21 2.27
C ASN A 47 -9.52 -12.19 2.61
N ASP A 48 -8.30 -12.69 2.79
CA ASP A 48 -7.11 -11.86 2.90
C ASP A 48 -6.61 -11.42 1.52
N TYR A 49 -6.54 -10.11 1.30
CA TYR A 49 -6.17 -9.53 0.02
C TYR A 49 -4.99 -8.58 0.15
N THR A 50 -4.16 -8.55 -0.89
CA THR A 50 -3.09 -7.56 -1.07
C THR A 50 -3.38 -6.75 -2.33
N LEU A 51 -3.49 -5.44 -2.18
CA LEU A 51 -3.55 -4.50 -3.28
C LEU A 51 -2.16 -3.94 -3.55
N TYR A 52 -1.75 -3.88 -4.81
CA TYR A 52 -0.50 -3.26 -5.24
C TYR A 52 -0.82 -1.93 -5.95
N LEU A 53 -0.07 -0.89 -5.60
CA LEU A 53 -0.23 0.47 -6.09
C LEU A 53 1.12 0.96 -6.60
N LEU A 54 1.09 1.74 -7.68
CA LEU A 54 2.29 2.29 -8.32
C LEU A 54 2.23 3.81 -8.25
N ALA A 55 3.28 4.42 -7.71
CA ALA A 55 3.51 5.86 -7.76
C ALA A 55 4.54 6.20 -8.84
N PHE A 56 4.45 7.39 -9.41
CA PHE A 56 5.42 7.89 -10.40
C PHE A 56 6.66 8.52 -9.78
N LYS A 57 6.57 8.90 -8.50
CA LYS A 57 7.68 9.44 -7.72
C LYS A 57 7.79 8.65 -6.43
N ASP A 58 9.02 8.54 -5.93
CA ASP A 58 9.25 7.87 -4.65
C ASP A 58 8.65 8.67 -3.49
N GLU A 59 8.74 10.01 -3.56
CA GLU A 59 8.15 10.93 -2.59
C GLU A 59 6.65 10.68 -2.42
N ASP A 60 5.90 10.56 -3.53
CA ASP A 60 4.47 10.23 -3.50
C ASP A 60 4.23 8.87 -2.84
N ARG A 61 5.03 7.85 -3.16
CA ARG A 61 4.92 6.53 -2.51
C ARG A 61 5.08 6.65 -1.00
N ILE A 62 6.10 7.38 -0.54
CA ILE A 62 6.40 7.58 0.88
C ILE A 62 5.23 8.31 1.57
N ASP A 63 4.74 9.40 0.98
CA ASP A 63 3.63 10.18 1.53
C ASP A 63 2.35 9.34 1.65
N TRP A 64 2.02 8.53 0.64
CA TRP A 64 0.88 7.63 0.70
C TRP A 64 1.01 6.57 1.80
N ILE A 65 2.18 5.95 1.93
CA ILE A 65 2.43 4.97 2.99
C ILE A 65 2.25 5.64 4.36
N LEU A 66 2.86 6.79 4.59
CA LEU A 66 2.78 7.50 5.88
C LEU A 66 1.35 7.92 6.21
N ALA A 67 0.63 8.54 5.27
CA ALA A 67 -0.74 8.99 5.47
C ALA A 67 -1.70 7.84 5.78
N LEU A 68 -1.62 6.74 5.02
CA LEU A 68 -2.48 5.58 5.24
C LEU A 68 -2.16 4.89 6.57
N ARG A 69 -0.88 4.81 6.96
CA ARG A 69 -0.49 4.23 8.25
C ARG A 69 -1.03 5.05 9.41
N GLN A 70 -0.93 6.38 9.32
CA GLN A 70 -1.48 7.28 10.32
C GLN A 70 -3.00 7.13 10.45
N ALA A 71 -3.71 6.91 9.33
CA ALA A 71 -5.15 6.69 9.33
C ALA A 71 -5.55 5.32 9.92
N CYS A 72 -4.69 4.30 9.79
CA CYS A 72 -4.98 2.91 10.19
C CYS A 72 -4.36 2.50 11.53
N VAL A 73 -3.59 3.36 12.20
CA VAL A 73 -2.79 3.02 13.39
C VAL A 73 -3.61 2.46 14.57
N LYS A 74 -4.93 2.71 14.62
CA LYS A 74 -5.85 2.21 15.66
C LYS A 74 -6.57 0.91 15.28
N ASN A 75 -6.29 0.35 14.11
CA ASN A 75 -6.90 -0.91 13.68
C ASN A 75 -6.47 -2.05 14.60
N LYS A 76 -7.38 -2.99 14.87
CA LYS A 76 -7.11 -4.11 15.80
C LYS A 76 -6.37 -5.28 15.15
N ASN A 77 -6.36 -5.33 13.82
CA ASN A 77 -5.84 -6.43 13.01
C ASN A 77 -4.49 -6.11 12.36
N LEU A 78 -3.78 -5.06 12.82
CA LEU A 78 -2.48 -4.67 12.29
C LEU A 78 -1.47 -5.82 12.38
N ARG A 79 -0.77 -6.08 11.28
CA ARG A 79 0.28 -7.10 11.20
C ARG A 79 1.66 -6.48 11.37
N ASN A 80 2.55 -7.25 11.97
CA ASN A 80 3.96 -6.91 12.17
C ASN A 80 4.88 -7.59 11.16
N ARG A 81 4.33 -8.40 10.25
CA ARG A 81 5.09 -9.11 9.23
C ARG A 81 4.30 -9.09 7.92
N TYR A 82 5.04 -9.10 6.81
CA TYR A 82 4.47 -9.03 5.47
C TYR A 82 5.41 -9.67 4.43
N HIS A 83 4.90 -9.86 3.21
CA HIS A 83 5.70 -10.29 2.06
C HIS A 83 5.95 -9.08 1.17
N PHE A 84 7.21 -8.69 1.00
CA PHE A 84 7.54 -7.57 0.10
C PHE A 84 7.43 -7.94 -1.39
N GLY A 85 7.53 -9.22 -1.74
CA GLY A 85 7.39 -9.70 -3.11
C GLY A 85 5.96 -10.08 -3.49
N ILE A 86 5.68 -10.18 -4.79
CA ILE A 86 4.37 -10.61 -5.31
C ILE A 86 4.13 -12.12 -5.13
N TRP A 87 2.88 -12.48 -4.88
CA TRP A 87 2.35 -13.84 -5.02
C TRP A 87 2.09 -14.18 -6.50
N ASN A 88 2.78 -15.17 -7.04
CA ASN A 88 2.68 -15.54 -8.48
C ASN A 88 1.61 -16.61 -8.79
N GLY A 89 0.72 -16.92 -7.85
CA GLY A 89 -0.24 -18.02 -7.97
C GLY A 89 0.21 -19.33 -7.31
N LYS A 90 1.52 -19.53 -7.13
CA LYS A 90 2.10 -20.75 -6.53
C LYS A 90 2.98 -20.49 -5.31
N LYS A 91 3.75 -19.40 -5.32
CA LYS A 91 4.66 -19.03 -4.24
C LYS A 91 4.92 -17.53 -4.19
N TRP A 92 5.36 -17.08 -3.03
CA TRP A 92 5.85 -15.72 -2.81
C TRP A 92 7.22 -15.52 -3.47
N ASN A 93 7.40 -14.42 -4.20
CA ASN A 93 8.67 -14.11 -4.85
C ASN A 93 9.79 -13.75 -3.86
N CYS A 94 9.45 -13.18 -2.70
CA CYS A 94 10.41 -12.81 -1.65
C CYS A 94 11.04 -14.01 -0.94
N CYS A 95 10.23 -14.98 -0.49
CA CYS A 95 10.70 -16.07 0.39
C CYS A 95 10.45 -17.48 -0.15
N ARG A 96 9.85 -17.60 -1.34
CA ARG A 96 9.48 -18.88 -1.99
C ARG A 96 8.48 -19.73 -1.19
N ASN A 97 7.82 -19.16 -0.18
CA ASN A 97 6.75 -19.83 0.56
C ASN A 97 5.53 -20.07 -0.35
N ASN A 98 4.96 -21.27 -0.29
CA ASN A 98 3.79 -21.69 -1.09
C ASN A 98 2.45 -21.43 -0.39
N GLY A 99 2.45 -20.92 0.83
CA GLY A 99 1.24 -20.53 1.54
C GLY A 99 0.89 -19.08 1.22
N ARG A 100 -0.18 -18.86 0.44
CA ARG A 100 -0.69 -17.51 0.15
C ARG A 100 -1.01 -16.76 1.45
N ASP A 101 -1.67 -17.41 2.40
CA ASP A 101 -2.10 -16.78 3.66
C ASP A 101 -1.03 -16.83 4.77
N SER A 102 0.24 -17.03 4.40
CA SER A 102 1.34 -17.03 5.38
C SER A 102 1.64 -15.61 5.90
N LEU A 103 2.02 -15.51 7.18
CA LEU A 103 2.20 -14.25 7.95
C LEU A 103 3.17 -13.20 7.36
N GLY A 104 3.90 -13.49 6.29
CA GLY A 104 5.00 -12.64 5.80
C GLY A 104 6.37 -13.25 6.03
N CYS A 105 7.39 -12.71 5.37
CA CYS A 105 8.80 -13.07 5.59
C CYS A 105 9.63 -11.93 6.17
N GLU A 106 9.15 -10.69 6.05
CA GLU A 106 9.85 -9.48 6.49
C GLU A 106 9.07 -8.79 7.61
N ASN A 107 9.78 -8.05 8.46
CA ASN A 107 9.14 -7.24 9.50
C ASN A 107 8.48 -6.01 8.88
N SER A 108 7.22 -5.78 9.22
CA SER A 108 6.54 -4.53 8.91
C SER A 108 7.17 -3.38 9.70
N THR A 109 7.14 -2.20 9.13
CA THR A 109 7.46 -0.96 9.83
C THR A 109 6.57 -0.85 11.07
N THR A 110 7.07 -0.25 12.15
CA THR A 110 6.31 -0.13 13.40
C THR A 110 5.12 0.81 13.24
N TRP A 111 3.99 0.45 13.82
CA TRP A 111 2.80 1.29 13.93
C TRP A 111 2.93 2.18 15.17
N ARG A 112 3.72 3.26 15.07
CA ARG A 112 3.86 4.22 16.19
C ARG A 112 2.71 5.22 16.15
N ASN A 113 2.04 5.42 17.28
CA ASN A 113 1.20 6.58 17.51
C ASN A 113 2.11 7.75 17.88
N ASN A 114 2.05 8.86 17.16
CA ASN A 114 2.69 10.13 17.58
C ASN A 114 1.99 10.77 18.80
N GLN A 115 1.41 9.99 19.73
CA GLN A 115 0.71 10.52 20.90
C GLN A 115 1.53 10.50 22.20
N ASP A 116 2.81 10.10 22.16
CA ASP A 116 3.71 10.15 23.32
C ASP A 116 4.64 11.38 23.34
N SER A 117 4.30 12.46 22.62
CA SER A 117 4.98 13.75 22.74
C SER A 117 4.02 14.84 23.21
N ASN A 118 3.70 14.83 24.51
CA ASN A 118 3.19 16.02 25.20
C ASN A 118 4.37 16.92 25.55
N GLU A 119 4.73 17.86 24.67
CA GLU A 119 5.18 19.20 25.09
C GLU A 119 5.06 20.23 23.94
N SER A 120 4.00 21.02 24.03
CA SER A 120 3.84 22.44 23.64
C SER A 120 4.67 23.01 22.47
N LYS A 121 3.98 23.42 21.39
CA LYS A 121 3.97 24.81 20.89
C LYS A 121 3.08 24.99 19.64
N ASP A 122 2.28 26.04 19.69
CA ASP A 122 1.48 26.62 18.60
C ASP A 122 2.27 26.84 17.30
N LYS A 123 1.60 26.67 16.16
CA LYS A 123 1.32 27.76 15.19
C LYS A 123 0.53 27.27 13.96
N ASP A 124 -0.47 28.09 13.60
CA ASP A 124 -1.23 28.05 12.36
C ASP A 124 -0.36 28.08 11.10
N LYS A 125 -0.80 27.39 10.03
CA LYS A 125 -1.36 28.02 8.82
C LYS A 125 -1.62 27.03 7.67
N ASP A 126 -2.75 27.27 7.03
CA ASP A 126 -3.24 26.95 5.67
C ASP A 126 -2.29 26.32 4.65
N SER A 127 -2.80 25.35 3.87
CA SER A 127 -2.67 25.35 2.40
C SER A 127 -3.48 24.23 1.71
N ASP A 128 -4.34 24.70 0.82
CA ASP A 128 -4.60 24.25 -0.56
C ASP A 128 -4.65 22.75 -0.91
N LYS A 129 -5.84 22.39 -1.42
CA LYS A 129 -6.13 21.11 -2.07
C LYS A 129 -5.51 21.08 -3.46
N GLU A 130 -4.51 20.23 -3.66
CA GLU A 130 -4.08 19.82 -5.00
C GLU A 130 -4.27 18.30 -5.20
N ASN A 131 -4.86 17.95 -6.34
CA ASN A 131 -5.38 16.63 -6.66
C ASN A 131 -4.26 15.64 -6.99
N ASN A 132 -3.93 14.71 -6.08
CA ASN A 132 -2.91 13.70 -6.34
C ASN A 132 -3.51 12.43 -7.00
N SER A 133 -3.27 12.24 -8.30
CA SER A 133 -3.85 11.18 -9.12
C SER A 133 -3.11 9.85 -8.95
N ILE A 134 -3.48 9.05 -7.94
CA ILE A 134 -3.02 7.64 -7.87
C ILE A 134 -3.70 6.82 -8.96
N LYS A 135 -2.93 6.01 -9.70
CA LYS A 135 -3.48 4.95 -10.54
C LYS A 135 -3.46 3.63 -9.79
N THR A 136 -4.64 3.08 -9.52
CA THR A 136 -4.77 1.70 -9.05
C THR A 136 -4.54 0.75 -10.21
N VAL A 137 -3.53 -0.12 -10.10
CA VAL A 137 -3.31 -1.22 -11.04
C VAL A 137 -3.85 -2.49 -10.39
N CYS A 138 -4.91 -3.06 -10.96
CA CYS A 138 -5.31 -4.42 -10.61
C CYS A 138 -4.37 -5.38 -11.34
N LEU A 139 -3.42 -5.99 -10.63
CA LEU A 139 -2.50 -7.00 -11.20
C LEU A 139 -3.18 -8.33 -11.58
N ARG A 140 -4.51 -8.36 -11.80
CA ARG A 140 -5.20 -9.54 -12.34
C ARG A 140 -4.89 -9.77 -13.82
N ASP A 141 -4.24 -8.81 -14.50
CA ASP A 141 -3.90 -8.90 -15.93
C ASP A 141 -2.45 -9.35 -16.21
N LEU A 142 -1.65 -9.63 -15.17
CA LEU A 142 -0.34 -10.31 -15.35
C LEU A 142 -0.52 -11.81 -15.09
N SER A 143 -1.29 -12.45 -15.96
CA SER A 143 -1.30 -13.91 -16.08
C SER A 143 -0.15 -14.31 -17.01
N TYR A 144 0.76 -15.14 -16.50
CA TYR A 144 1.47 -16.10 -17.35
C TYR A 144 0.52 -17.25 -17.72
#